data_AF-A0A2E2AHA4-F1
#
_entry.id   AF-A0A2E2AHA4-F1
#
_cell.length_a   1.000
_cell.length_b   1.000
_cell.length_c   1.000
_cell.angle_alpha   90.00
_cell.angle_beta   90.00
_cell.angle_gamma   90.00
#
_symmetry.space_group_name_H-M   'P 1'
#
loop_
_entity.id
_entity.type
_entity.pdbx_description
1 polymer ?
#
loop_
_entity_poly.entity_id
_entity_poly.type
_entity_poly.pdbx_seq_one_letter_code
_entity_poly.pdbx_strand_id
1 'polypeptide(L)'
;MADNQMLDRAFHSVMQRFIDTGQAPHYTELASALDVPVEEGRQILHDLVDSGIPAWLHPGTDYIVSFPPFNNLPTQYRISVDGQQSWFAQ
;
A
#
# COMPACT_ATOMS: atom_id res chain seq x y z
N MET A 1 -0.55 10.08 -14.08
CA MET A 1 -1.64 9.12 -14.25
C MET A 1 -1.11 7.89 -14.97
N ALA A 2 -0.68 6.94 -14.16
CA ALA A 2 -0.51 5.54 -14.54
C ALA A 2 -1.79 4.99 -15.16
N ASP A 3 -1.64 4.03 -16.08
CA ASP A 3 -2.79 3.31 -16.64
C ASP A 3 -3.35 2.30 -15.61
N ASN A 4 -4.56 1.80 -15.88
CA ASN A 4 -5.24 0.89 -14.96
C ASN A 4 -4.45 -0.42 -14.72
N GLN A 5 -3.71 -0.90 -15.72
CA GLN A 5 -2.93 -2.13 -15.57
C GLN A 5 -1.76 -1.91 -14.60
N MET A 6 -1.11 -0.75 -14.65
CA MET A 6 -0.08 -0.36 -13.71
C MET A 6 -0.66 -0.15 -12.30
N LEU A 7 -1.84 0.49 -12.18
CA LEU A 7 -2.51 0.66 -10.89
C LEU A 7 -2.91 -0.68 -10.27
N ASP A 8 -3.40 -1.64 -11.07
CA ASP A 8 -3.71 -2.99 -10.60
C ASP A 8 -2.45 -3.72 -10.08
N ARG A 9 -1.33 -3.60 -10.79
CA ARG A 9 -0.03 -4.15 -10.35
C ARG A 9 0.45 -3.49 -9.06
N ALA A 10 0.30 -2.17 -8.94
CA ALA A 10 0.67 -1.43 -7.75
C ALA A 10 -0.19 -1.83 -6.55
N PHE A 11 -1.51 -1.92 -6.74
CA PHE A 11 -2.46 -2.38 -5.72
C PHE A 11 -2.11 -3.79 -5.23
N HIS A 12 -1.88 -4.72 -6.16
CA HIS A 12 -1.44 -6.07 -5.83
C HIS A 12 -0.13 -6.09 -5.03
N SER A 13 0.86 -5.31 -5.45
CA SER A 13 2.17 -5.24 -4.79
C SER A 13 2.07 -4.72 -3.36
N VAL A 14 1.24 -3.69 -3.12
CA VAL A 14 0.98 -3.16 -1.77
C VAL A 14 0.30 -4.22 -0.90
N MET A 15 -0.72 -4.90 -1.42
CA MET A 15 -1.41 -5.97 -0.67
C MET A 15 -0.48 -7.13 -0.31
N GLN A 16 0.34 -7.60 -1.25
CA GLN A 16 1.29 -8.68 -0.98
C GLN A 16 2.30 -8.25 0.08
N ARG A 17 2.83 -7.02 0.00
CA ARG A 17 3.74 -6.50 1.03
C ARG A 17 3.11 -6.52 2.43
N PHE A 18 1.85 -6.09 2.54
CA PHE A 18 1.12 -6.23 3.79
C PHE A 18 1.11 -7.68 4.25
N ILE A 19 0.58 -8.60 3.44
CA ILE A 19 0.46 -10.04 3.77
C ILE A 19 1.80 -10.65 4.20
N ASP A 20 2.90 -10.26 3.55
CA ASP A 20 4.22 -10.84 3.83
C ASP A 20 4.88 -10.27 5.08
N THR A 21 4.59 -9.02 5.45
CA THR A 21 5.42 -8.28 6.42
C THR A 21 4.68 -7.61 7.56
N GLY A 22 3.35 -7.55 7.54
CA GLY A 22 2.59 -6.80 8.54
C GLY A 22 2.40 -5.32 8.20
N GLN A 23 3.10 -4.78 7.20
CA GLN A 23 3.18 -3.34 6.96
C GLN A 23 3.10 -3.00 5.47
N ALA A 24 2.63 -1.79 5.17
CA ALA A 24 2.65 -1.23 3.82
C ALA A 24 4.09 -0.98 3.34
N PRO A 25 4.35 -1.01 2.01
CA PRO A 25 5.63 -0.61 1.45
C PRO A 25 5.81 0.91 1.51
N HIS A 26 7.06 1.36 1.55
CA HIS A 26 7.44 2.70 1.11
C HIS A 26 7.47 2.77 -0.43
N TYR A 27 7.31 3.97 -1.03
CA TYR A 27 7.29 4.10 -2.49
C TYR A 27 8.56 3.59 -3.19
N THR A 28 9.71 3.59 -2.51
CA THR A 28 10.95 3.03 -3.02
C THR A 28 10.88 1.51 -3.18
N GLU A 29 10.20 0.83 -2.25
CA GLU A 29 9.97 -0.62 -2.32
C GLU A 29 8.92 -0.94 -3.38
N LEU A 30 7.88 -0.10 -3.50
CA LEU A 30 6.90 -0.21 -4.57
C LEU A 30 7.55 -0.03 -5.95
N ALA A 31 8.42 0.97 -6.12
CA ALA A 31 9.16 1.20 -7.35
C ALA A 31 9.99 -0.04 -7.74
N SER A 32 10.71 -0.61 -6.76
CA SER A 32 11.47 -1.84 -6.97
C SER A 32 10.59 -3.03 -7.33
N ALA A 33 9.40 -3.16 -6.74
CA ALA A 33 8.45 -4.25 -7.05
C ALA A 33 7.82 -4.13 -8.44
N LEU A 34 7.64 -2.89 -8.92
CA LEU A 34 7.08 -2.59 -10.24
C LEU A 34 8.12 -2.58 -11.36
N ASP A 35 9.41 -2.62 -11.01
CA ASP A 35 10.57 -2.48 -11.90
C ASP A 35 10.59 -1.13 -12.63
N VAL A 36 10.43 -0.04 -11.85
CA VAL A 36 10.41 1.34 -12.35
C VAL A 36 11.37 2.25 -11.56
N PRO A 37 11.78 3.40 -12.13
CA PRO A 37 12.52 4.41 -11.39
C PRO A 37 11.78 4.86 -10.12
N VAL A 38 12.53 5.23 -9.08
CA VAL A 38 11.98 5.60 -7.77
C VAL A 38 10.95 6.74 -7.85
N GLU A 39 11.23 7.79 -8.63
CA GLU A 39 10.30 8.91 -8.80
C GLU A 39 9.02 8.49 -9.51
N GLU A 40 9.10 7.54 -10.45
CA GLU A 40 7.92 6.99 -11.11
C GLU A 40 7.09 6.14 -10.14
N GLY A 41 7.74 5.30 -9.33
CA GLY A 41 7.05 4.54 -8.28
C GLY A 41 6.39 5.43 -7.22
N ARG A 42 7.00 6.58 -6.90
CA ARG A 42 6.37 7.61 -6.07
C ARG A 42 5.11 8.16 -6.74
N GLN A 43 5.20 8.57 -8.00
CA GLN A 43 4.02 9.07 -8.72
C GLN A 43 2.91 8.02 -8.84
N ILE A 44 3.26 6.75 -9.09
CA ILE A 44 2.30 5.64 -9.13
C ILE A 44 1.61 5.44 -7.78
N LEU A 45 2.33 5.59 -6.66
CA LEU A 45 1.71 5.53 -5.33
C LEU A 45 0.64 6.62 -5.17
N HIS A 46 0.94 7.86 -5.54
CA HIS A 46 -0.02 8.96 -5.48
C HIS A 46 -1.20 8.73 -6.42
N ASP A 47 -0.94 8.34 -7.67
CA ASP A 47 -1.99 8.01 -8.64
C ASP A 47 -2.91 6.88 -8.14
N LEU A 48 -2.35 5.89 -7.42
CA LEU A 48 -3.10 4.79 -6.81
C LEU A 48 -3.97 5.25 -5.65
N VAL A 49 -3.44 6.08 -4.76
CA VAL A 49 -4.22 6.63 -3.63
C VAL A 49 -5.34 7.55 -4.15
N ASP A 50 -5.07 8.31 -5.20
CA ASP A 50 -6.03 9.22 -5.85
C ASP A 50 -7.02 8.49 -6.77
N SER A 51 -6.90 7.17 -6.96
CA SER A 51 -7.75 6.38 -7.86
C SER A 51 -9.18 6.17 -7.32
N GLY A 52 -9.51 6.70 -6.15
CA GLY A 52 -10.82 6.57 -5.50
C GLY A 52 -10.95 5.36 -4.57
N ILE A 53 -9.88 4.60 -4.35
CA ILE A 53 -9.84 3.60 -3.27
C ILE A 53 -9.80 4.32 -1.91
N PRO A 54 -10.38 3.75 -0.84
CA PRO A 54 -10.28 4.31 0.51
C PRO A 54 -8.90 4.04 1.11
N ALA A 55 -7.86 4.66 0.53
CA ALA A 55 -6.48 4.63 0.99
C ALA A 55 -6.01 6.03 1.39
N TRP A 56 -5.08 6.12 2.35
CA TRP A 56 -4.57 7.38 2.86
C TRP A 56 -3.08 7.32 3.13
N LEU A 57 -2.38 8.39 2.75
CA LEU A 57 -1.00 8.66 3.14
C LEU A 57 -0.96 9.50 4.42
N HIS A 58 0.10 9.35 5.21
CA HIS A 58 0.32 10.20 6.37
C HIS A 58 0.64 11.62 5.88
N PRO A 59 0.00 12.67 6.43
CA PRO A 59 0.17 14.04 5.99
C PRO A 59 1.64 14.47 5.93
N GLY A 60 2.04 15.13 4.83
CA GLY A 60 3.40 15.63 4.63
C GLY A 60 4.45 14.55 4.36
N THR A 61 4.03 13.30 4.13
CA THR A 61 4.93 12.18 3.81
C THR A 61 4.35 11.33 2.69
N ASP A 62 5.09 10.30 2.27
CA ASP A 62 4.63 9.27 1.33
C ASP A 62 4.36 7.92 2.04
N TYR A 63 4.22 7.92 3.38
CA TYR A 63 3.92 6.69 4.12
C TYR A 63 2.44 6.34 4.02
N ILE A 64 2.14 5.12 3.60
CA ILE A 64 0.78 4.58 3.63
C ILE A 64 0.36 4.39 5.09
N VAL A 65 -0.76 5.00 5.48
CA VAL A 65 -1.42 4.81 6.77
C VAL A 65 -2.50 3.75 6.66
N SER A 66 -3.33 3.85 5.62
CA SER A 66 -4.49 2.99 5.44
C SER A 66 -4.58 2.57 3.99
N PHE A 67 -4.83 1.28 3.76
CA PHE A 67 -4.95 0.70 2.43
C PHE A 67 -5.84 -0.54 2.52
N PRO A 68 -7.04 -0.54 1.92
CA PRO A 68 -8.06 -1.55 2.21
C PRO A 68 -7.58 -2.98 1.89
N PRO A 69 -7.84 -3.96 2.79
CA PRO A 69 -8.53 -3.85 4.07
C PRO A 69 -7.64 -3.42 5.25
N PHE A 70 -6.34 -3.21 5.04
CA PHE A 70 -5.32 -3.03 6.06
C PHE A 70 -5.17 -1.59 6.57
N ASN A 71 -4.64 -1.49 7.78
CA ASN A 71 -4.20 -0.25 8.41
C ASN A 71 -2.82 -0.48 9.05
N ASN A 72 -1.88 0.43 8.79
CA ASN A 72 -0.53 0.41 9.37
C ASN A 72 -0.53 0.84 10.85
N LEU A 73 -1.59 1.49 11.32
CA LEU A 73 -1.76 1.88 12.71
C LEU A 73 -2.64 0.87 13.45
N PRO A 74 -2.35 0.59 14.73
CA PRO A 74 -3.22 -0.24 15.55
C PRO A 74 -4.65 0.29 15.61
N THR A 75 -5.61 -0.58 15.28
CA THR A 75 -7.05 -0.35 15.48
C THR A 75 -7.65 -1.45 16.36
N GLN A 76 -8.94 -1.35 16.65
CA GLN A 76 -9.65 -2.42 17.38
C GLN A 76 -9.90 -3.66 16.49
N TYR A 77 -9.80 -3.51 15.17
CA TYR A 77 -10.05 -4.58 14.21
C TYR A 77 -8.75 -5.29 13.87
N ARG A 78 -8.46 -6.40 14.53
CA ARG A 78 -7.25 -7.20 14.26
C ARG A 78 -7.50 -8.17 13.13
N ILE A 79 -6.59 -8.20 12.16
CA ILE A 79 -6.59 -9.15 11.05
C ILE A 79 -5.51 -10.21 11.31
N SER A 80 -5.85 -11.46 11.00
CA SER A 80 -4.88 -12.53 10.84
C SER A 80 -4.81 -12.99 9.39
N VAL A 81 -3.60 -13.33 8.94
CA VAL A 81 -3.34 -13.98 7.66
C VAL A 81 -2.62 -15.29 7.96
N ASP A 82 -3.12 -16.40 7.41
CA ASP A 82 -2.60 -17.75 7.63
C ASP A 82 -2.37 -18.11 9.12
N GLY A 83 -3.26 -17.64 9.99
CA GLY A 83 -3.22 -17.89 11.43
C GLY A 83 -2.25 -17.00 12.22
N GLN A 84 -1.47 -16.15 11.56
CA GLN A 84 -0.61 -15.15 12.22
C GLN A 84 -1.38 -13.85 12.39
N GLN A 85 -1.29 -13.20 13.56
CA GLN A 85 -1.93 -11.91 13.82
C GLN A 85 -0.88 -10.81 13.86
N SER A 86 -0.81 -10.02 12.79
CA SER A 86 0.14 -8.91 12.66
C SER A 86 -0.49 -7.63 12.13
N TRP A 87 -1.75 -7.68 11.68
CA TRP A 87 -2.40 -6.63 10.92
C TRP A 87 -3.61 -6.03 11.64
N PHE A 88 -4.00 -4.86 11.16
CA PHE A 88 -5.21 -4.15 11.58
C PHE A 88 -6.07 -3.80 10.37
N ALA A 89 -7.38 -3.67 10.57
CA ALA A 89 -8.32 -3.13 9.59
C ALA A 89 -8.66 -1.66 9.88
N GLN A 90 -9.38 -1.02 8.96
CA GLN A 90 -9.83 0.37 9.07
C GLN A 90 -10.97 0.57 10.08
#